data_AF-A0A7J9M012-F1
#
_entry.id   AF-A0A7J9M012-F1
#
_cell.length_a   1.000
_cell.length_b   1.000
_cell.length_c   1.000
_cell.angle_alpha   90.00
_cell.angle_beta   90.00
_cell.angle_gamma   90.00
#
_symmetry.space_group_name_H-M   'P 1'
#
loop_
_entity.id
_entity.type
_entity.pdbx_description
1 polymer ?
#
loop_
_entity_poly.entity_id
_entity_poly.type
_entity_poly.pdbx_seq_one_letter_code
_entity_poly.pdbx_strand_id
1 'polypeptide(L)' 'MEDEMVSYEDVVTSMIQEGWSTPTRGECRIPAVQACPPPPPKKKPFTFRKKRPEPPKNGYFQPPDLEMIFSM' A
#
# COMPACT_ATOMS: atom_id res chain seq x y z
N MET A 1 0.50 42.88 -40.99
CA MET A 1 1.22 42.05 -40.01
C MET A 1 0.12 41.29 -39.31
N GLU A 2 -0.27 40.17 -39.91
CA GLU A 2 -1.37 39.35 -39.39
C GLU A 2 -0.68 38.27 -38.58
N ASP A 3 -0.72 38.42 -37.25
CA ASP A 3 -0.29 37.37 -36.34
C ASP A 3 -1.17 36.15 -36.61
N GLU A 4 -0.60 35.12 -37.25
CA GLU A 4 -1.25 33.83 -37.42
C GLU A 4 -1.68 33.33 -36.05
N MET A 5 -3.00 33.35 -35.82
CA MET A 5 -3.62 32.79 -34.63
C MET A 5 -3.56 31.27 -34.74
N VAL A 6 -2.42 30.68 -34.34
CA VAL A 6 -2.31 29.23 -34.21
C VAL A 6 -3.48 28.76 -33.35
N SER A 7 -4.31 27.88 -33.90
CA SER A 7 -5.51 27.38 -33.22
C SER A 7 -5.08 26.79 -31.88
N TYR A 8 -5.77 27.18 -30.79
CA TYR A 8 -5.46 26.67 -29.46
C TYR A 8 -5.53 25.13 -29.42
N GLU A 9 -6.39 24.53 -30.23
CA GLU A 9 -6.53 23.08 -30.37
C GLU A 9 -5.28 22.44 -31.00
N ASP A 10 -4.64 23.11 -31.96
CA ASP A 10 -3.42 22.62 -32.60
C ASP A 10 -2.21 22.72 -31.64
N VAL A 11 -2.16 23.78 -30.83
CA VAL A 11 -1.15 23.94 -29.76
C VAL A 11 -1.33 22.86 -28.69
N VAL A 12 -2.57 22.63 -28.24
CA VAL A 12 -2.86 21.60 -27.23
C VAL A 12 -2.58 20.20 -27.76
N THR A 13 -2.93 19.93 -29.02
CA THR A 13 -2.67 18.64 -29.67
C THR A 13 -1.17 18.37 -29.78
N SER A 14 -0.36 19.37 -30.14
CA SER A 14 1.10 19.21 -30.20
C SER A 14 1.72 18.99 -28.81
N MET A 15 1.26 19.69 -27.76
CA MET A 15 1.69 19.45 -26.38
C MET A 15 1.33 18.04 -25.87
N ILE A 16 0.18 17.50 -26.25
CA ILE A 16 -0.23 16.14 -25.90
C ILE A 16 0.64 15.10 -26.63
N GLN A 17 0.97 15.34 -27.90
CA GLN A 17 1.83 14.45 -28.70
C GLN A 17 3.28 14.42 -28.19
N GLU A 18 3.81 15.55 -27.75
CA GLU A 18 5.14 15.63 -27.14
C GLU A 18 5.20 14.92 -25.77
N GLY A 19 4.04 14.76 -25.14
CA GLY A 19 3.91 14.03 -23.87
C GLY A 19 4.45 14.81 -22.68
N TRP A 20 4.29 14.23 -21.49
CA TRP A 20 4.66 14.88 -20.24
C TRP A 20 5.88 14.17 -19.68
N SER A 21 6.99 14.90 -19.54
CA SER A 21 8.25 14.36 -19.03
C SER A 21 8.80 15.21 -17.89
N THR A 22 9.53 14.57 -16.99
CA THR A 22 10.20 15.28 -15.90
C THR A 22 11.39 16.07 -16.47
N PRO A 23 11.56 17.36 -16.12
CA PRO A 23 12.72 18.13 -16.56
C PRO A 23 14.05 17.44 -16.25
N THR A 24 14.91 17.33 -17.26
CA THR A 24 16.19 16.60 -17.17
C THR A 24 17.36 17.46 -16.68
N ARG A 25 17.16 18.79 -16.61
CA ARG A 25 18.14 19.76 -16.12
C ARG A 25 18.53 19.44 -14.67
N GLY A 26 19.82 19.56 -14.35
CA GLY A 26 20.35 19.19 -13.02
C GLY A 26 19.69 19.92 -11.85
N GLU A 27 19.28 21.18 -12.05
CA GLU A 27 18.58 22.01 -11.06
C GLU A 27 17.14 21.54 -10.74
N CYS A 28 16.50 20.82 -11.67
CA CYS A 28 15.14 20.30 -11.52
C CYS A 28 15.09 18.78 -11.30
N ARG A 29 16.22 18.10 -11.47
CA ARG A 29 16.30 16.64 -11.40
C ARG A 29 16.14 16.18 -9.95
N ILE A 30 15.22 15.26 -9.71
CA ILE A 30 15.08 14.60 -8.41
C ILE A 30 16.41 13.90 -8.10
N PRO A 31 17.06 14.20 -6.96
CA PRO A 31 18.30 13.54 -6.58
C PRO A 31 18.12 12.02 -6.55
N ALA A 32 18.95 11.30 -7.29
CA ALA A 32 18.84 9.85 -7.44
C ALA A 32 19.16 9.07 -6.15
N VAL A 33 19.74 9.74 -5.14
CA VAL A 33 20.24 9.10 -3.94
C VAL A 33 19.82 9.91 -2.73
N GLN A 34 18.65 9.58 -2.17
CA GLN A 34 18.54 9.58 -0.73
C GLN A 34 18.79 8.13 -0.34
N ALA A 35 19.89 7.88 0.38
CA ALA A 35 20.13 6.57 0.96
C ALA A 35 18.87 6.23 1.77
N CYS A 36 18.09 5.25 1.31
CA CYS A 36 16.91 4.82 2.04
C CYS A 36 17.36 4.47 3.46
N PRO A 37 16.70 4.99 4.51
CA PRO A 37 17.05 4.59 5.86
C PRO A 37 16.98 3.06 5.96
N PRO A 38 17.84 2.44 6.78
CA PRO A 38 17.81 1.00 6.95
C PRO A 38 16.39 0.55 7.32
N PRO A 39 15.94 -0.62 6.83
CA PRO A 39 14.59 -1.09 7.09
C PRO A 39 14.33 -1.20 8.59
N PRO A 40 13.09 -0.92 9.04
CA PRO A 40 12.74 -1.00 10.45
C PRO A 40 12.95 -2.42 10.98
N PRO A 41 13.32 -2.57 12.27
CA PRO A 41 13.56 -3.86 12.88
C PRO A 41 12.29 -4.72 12.89
N LYS A 42 12.45 -6.04 12.69
CA LYS A 42 11.33 -6.99 12.75
C LYS A 42 10.69 -6.96 14.13
N LYS A 43 9.34 -6.93 14.17
CA LYS A 43 8.58 -7.06 15.42
C LYS A 43 8.90 -8.41 16.07
N LYS A 44 9.13 -8.40 17.38
CA LYS A 44 9.26 -9.64 18.17
C LYS A 44 7.92 -10.36 18.21
N PRO A 45 7.88 -11.70 18.16
CA PRO A 45 6.64 -12.44 18.34
C PRO A 45 6.02 -12.08 19.68
N PHE A 46 4.73 -11.78 19.68
CA PHE A 46 3.98 -11.53 20.90
C PHE A 46 3.81 -12.85 21.66
N THR A 47 4.73 -13.14 22.58
CA THR A 47 4.56 -14.22 23.55
C THR A 47 3.79 -13.65 24.74
N PHE A 48 2.57 -14.13 24.98
CA PHE A 48 1.86 -13.85 26.21
C PHE A 48 2.78 -14.28 27.36
N ARG A 49 3.24 -13.33 28.22
CA ARG A 49 4.21 -13.56 29.30
C ARG A 49 3.72 -14.53 30.39
N LYS A 50 2.51 -15.03 30.25
CA LYS A 50 1.91 -16.10 31.05
C LYS A 50 1.54 -17.17 30.05
N LYS A 51 1.94 -18.42 30.31
CA LYS A 51 1.63 -19.59 29.47
C LYS A 51 0.19 -19.45 28.99
N ARG A 52 -0.02 -19.39 27.68
CA ARG A 52 -1.38 -19.49 27.13
C ARG A 52 -1.99 -20.73 27.78
N PRO A 53 -3.15 -20.63 28.46
CA PRO A 53 -3.78 -21.80 29.03
C PRO A 53 -3.85 -22.86 27.94
N GLU A 54 -3.31 -24.04 28.23
CA GLU A 54 -3.47 -25.17 27.32
C GLU A 54 -4.96 -25.38 27.11
N PRO A 55 -5.40 -25.71 25.88
CA PRO A 55 -6.79 -26.06 25.67
C PRO A 55 -7.19 -27.19 26.63
N PRO A 56 -8.45 -27.21 27.10
CA PRO A 56 -8.92 -28.28 27.96
C PRO A 56 -8.67 -29.65 27.31
N LYS A 57 -8.08 -30.58 28.08
CA LYS A 57 -7.74 -31.93 27.59
C LYS A 57 -8.96 -32.70 27.05
N ASN A 58 -10.15 -32.38 27.57
CA ASN A 58 -11.39 -33.04 27.21
C ASN A 58 -12.22 -32.25 26.19
N GLY A 59 -11.62 -31.25 25.54
CA GLY A 59 -12.34 -30.32 24.66
C GLY A 59 -13.12 -29.26 25.44
N TYR A 60 -13.57 -28.23 24.72
CA TYR A 60 -14.30 -27.09 25.30
C TYR A 60 -15.78 -27.39 25.56
N PHE A 61 -16.34 -28.35 24.85
CA PHE A 61 -17.74 -28.75 24.92
C PHE A 61 -17.82 -30.17 25.43
N GLN A 62 -18.74 -30.44 26.35
CA GLN A 62 -19.09 -31.79 26.77
C GLN A 62 -20.48 -32.12 26.20
N PRO A 63 -20.78 -33.37 25.81
CA PRO A 63 -22.16 -33.74 25.50
C PRO A 63 -23.05 -33.45 26.73
N PRO A 64 -24.21 -32.78 26.60
CA PRO A 64 -24.99 -32.47 25.39
C PRO A 64 -24.85 -31.02 24.86
N ASP A 65 -23.77 -30.30 25.18
CA ASP A 65 -23.60 -28.88 24.82
C ASP A 65 -23.83 -28.61 23.32
N LEU A 66 -23.32 -29.49 22.46
CA LEU A 66 -23.47 -29.39 21.01
C LEU A 66 -24.89 -29.73 20.57
N GLU A 67 -25.48 -30.80 21.12
CA GLU A 67 -26.85 -31.22 20.81
C GLU A 67 -27.83 -30.08 21.07
N MET A 68 -27.65 -29.35 22.17
CA MET A 68 -28.50 -28.21 22.53
C MET A 68 -28.40 -27.03 21.54
N ILE A 69 -27.25 -26.84 20.89
CA ILE A 69 -27.05 -25.79 19.88
C ILE A 69 -27.65 -26.19 18.53
N PHE A 70 -27.62 -27.48 18.20
CA PHE A 70 -28.05 -28.00 16.90
C PHE A 70 -29.46 -28.62 16.88
N SER A 71 -30.19 -28.62 18.00
CA SER A 71 -31.56 -29.18 18.11
C SER A 71 -32.68 -28.32 17.50
N MET A 72 -32.36 -27.52 16.47
CA MET A 72 -33.32 -26.71 15.71
C MET A 72 -33.77 -27.45 14.44
#